data_AF-A0A382CRD9-F1
#
_entry.id   AF-A0A382CRD9-F1
#
_cell.length_a   1.000
_cell.length_b   1.000
_cell.length_c   1.000
_cell.angle_alpha   90.00
_cell.angle_beta   90.00
_cell.angle_gamma   90.00
#
_symmetry.space_group_name_H-M   'P 1'
#
loop_
_entity.id
_entity.type
_entity.pdbx_description
1 polymer ?
#
loop_
_entity_poly.entity_id
_entity_poly.type
_entity_poly.pdbx_seq_one_letter_code
_entity_poly.pdbx_strand_id
1 'polypeptide(L)'
;MMIRASAGSGKTFQLTNRFIRLLLCGEAPERIIALTFTRKAAGEFFEGILNKLAKAAGDSAEAKRLAKGVGQQQAGPAEFCTALRRLVDSMGHLSLGTIDSFFHRVLGLFSPEFGLGGQFEMMDEFEKEQARLAVLEQLLANRQAKKKEQDDLIRSYQLATAGRNNINFVGSFARHLQECHELLLRAPGAGLWGDPARIWPGGNPWVREKAELPDLVADWREQLDEQAFGKGLQNGFKSIADHLMVWMPGKDIFDKSGTLVKRAIAGMQDMERGEWEFKYGNSKGLNRPTADFSQKLARVLRYCIAWELELKLERTQGIHGLLDAFERRYDTMVRRAGRLMFGDLPLLLAPAGGCVLLGGKGPDRLDLEYRLDGAFDHWLLDEFQDTSTVQWRAVANLIDEVVQDPGGGRTFFCV
;
A
#
# COMPACT_ATOMS: atom_id res chain seq x y z
N MET A 1 3.40 12.02 -25.10
CA MET A 1 4.39 13.02 -24.64
C MET A 1 4.19 13.26 -23.15
N MET A 2 5.04 12.72 -22.29
CA MET A 2 4.97 12.94 -20.83
C MET A 2 5.63 14.28 -20.47
N ILE A 3 4.90 15.22 -19.88
CA ILE A 3 5.45 16.50 -19.38
C ILE A 3 5.34 16.49 -17.86
N ARG A 4 6.44 16.18 -17.17
CA ARG A 4 6.53 16.40 -15.71
C ARG A 4 6.74 17.87 -15.43
N ALA A 5 5.88 18.47 -14.61
CA ALA A 5 6.05 19.84 -14.13
C ALA A 5 6.17 19.86 -12.59
N SER A 6 6.95 20.77 -12.04
CA SER A 6 7.16 20.92 -10.58
C SER A 6 6.06 21.80 -9.93
N ALA A 7 5.86 21.70 -8.61
CA ALA A 7 4.91 22.54 -7.89
C ALA A 7 5.18 24.04 -8.15
N GLY A 8 4.12 24.84 -8.36
CA GLY A 8 4.22 26.28 -8.62
C GLY A 8 4.51 26.69 -10.08
N SER A 9 4.57 25.77 -11.04
CA SER A 9 5.00 26.04 -12.43
C SER A 9 3.88 26.40 -13.43
N GLY A 10 2.67 26.73 -12.97
CA GLY A 10 1.52 26.97 -13.86
C GLY A 10 0.94 25.69 -14.48
N LYS A 11 0.93 24.59 -13.73
CA LYS A 11 0.42 23.26 -14.14
C LYS A 11 -1.00 23.29 -14.69
N THR A 12 -1.94 23.82 -13.91
CA THR A 12 -3.34 23.99 -14.30
C THR A 12 -3.46 24.86 -15.55
N PHE A 13 -2.63 25.92 -15.65
CA PHE A 13 -2.59 26.76 -16.85
C PHE A 13 -2.16 25.98 -18.10
N GLN A 14 -1.20 25.06 -17.99
CA GLN A 14 -0.79 24.19 -19.10
C GLN A 14 -1.86 23.17 -19.47
N LEU A 15 -2.48 22.49 -18.49
CA LEU A 15 -3.61 21.59 -18.73
C LEU A 15 -4.72 22.31 -19.51
N THR A 16 -5.07 23.53 -19.11
CA THR A 16 -6.15 24.29 -19.74
C THR A 16 -5.78 24.64 -21.18
N ASN A 17 -4.56 25.12 -21.40
CA ASN A 17 -4.08 25.44 -22.75
C ASN A 17 -4.04 24.20 -23.65
N ARG A 18 -3.71 23.03 -23.09
CA ARG A 18 -3.69 21.78 -23.82
C ARG A 18 -5.10 21.36 -24.24
N PHE A 19 -6.08 21.43 -23.34
CA PHE A 19 -7.47 21.15 -23.67
C PHE A 19 -7.96 22.08 -24.80
N ILE A 20 -7.72 23.38 -24.68
CA ILE A 20 -8.10 24.36 -25.71
C ILE A 20 -7.41 24.06 -27.05
N ARG A 21 -6.12 23.69 -27.03
CA ARG A 21 -5.39 23.31 -28.24
C ARG A 21 -6.07 22.14 -28.96
N LEU A 22 -6.50 21.12 -28.23
CA LEU A 22 -7.17 19.94 -28.81
C LEU A 22 -8.49 20.35 -29.48
N LEU A 23 -9.30 21.18 -28.82
CA LEU A 23 -10.54 21.71 -29.41
C LEU A 23 -10.27 22.47 -30.73
N LEU A 24 -9.20 23.28 -30.78
CA LEU A 24 -8.82 24.01 -31.99
C LEU A 24 -8.28 23.10 -33.10
N CYS A 25 -7.68 21.95 -32.75
CA CYS A 25 -7.30 20.92 -33.72
C CYS A 25 -8.52 20.17 -34.30
N GLY A 26 -9.73 20.43 -33.78
CA GLY A 26 -10.96 19.82 -34.25
C GLY A 26 -11.44 18.63 -33.43
N GLU A 27 -10.73 18.28 -32.36
CA GLU A 27 -11.09 17.16 -31.49
C GLU A 27 -12.46 17.36 -30.85
N ALA A 28 -13.24 16.28 -30.80
CA ALA A 28 -14.54 16.27 -30.14
C ALA A 28 -14.35 16.39 -28.61
N PRO A 29 -15.02 17.33 -27.91
CA PRO A 29 -14.85 17.51 -26.46
C PRO A 29 -15.07 16.23 -25.64
N GLU A 30 -15.94 15.33 -26.10
CA GLU A 30 -16.29 14.07 -25.44
C GLU A 30 -15.15 13.03 -25.51
N ARG A 31 -14.25 13.15 -26.49
CA ARG A 31 -13.09 12.27 -26.66
C ARG A 31 -11.89 12.73 -25.81
N ILE A 32 -12.03 13.83 -25.08
CA ILE A 32 -11.03 14.38 -24.15
C ILE A 32 -11.49 14.10 -22.71
N ILE A 33 -10.71 13.33 -21.96
CA ILE A 33 -10.93 13.09 -20.53
C ILE A 33 -9.95 13.89 -19.69
N ALA A 34 -10.46 14.60 -18.69
CA ALA A 34 -9.67 15.40 -17.76
C ALA A 34 -10.03 15.06 -16.31
N LEU A 35 -9.09 14.44 -15.59
CA LEU A 35 -9.31 13.94 -14.23
C LEU A 35 -8.43 14.67 -13.22
N THR A 36 -9.05 15.05 -12.09
CA THR A 36 -8.38 15.70 -10.95
C THR A 36 -8.66 14.93 -9.65
N PHE A 37 -8.01 15.32 -8.56
CA PHE A 37 -8.25 14.72 -7.24
C PHE A 37 -9.48 15.30 -6.52
N THR A 38 -9.79 16.58 -6.73
CA THR A 38 -10.88 17.27 -6.01
C THR A 38 -11.90 17.88 -6.96
N ARG A 39 -13.17 17.88 -6.53
CA ARG A 39 -14.25 18.54 -7.27
C ARG A 39 -13.98 20.02 -7.49
N LYS A 40 -13.32 20.67 -6.52
CA LYS A 40 -12.91 22.09 -6.63
C LYS A 40 -11.91 22.29 -7.75
N ALA A 41 -10.85 21.47 -7.83
CA ALA A 41 -9.86 21.55 -8.90
C ALA A 41 -10.48 21.26 -10.27
N ALA A 42 -11.40 20.29 -10.37
CA ALA A 42 -12.17 20.06 -11.60
C ALA A 42 -12.99 21.30 -12.01
N GLY A 43 -13.68 21.94 -11.05
CA GLY A 43 -14.44 23.17 -11.29
C GLY A 43 -13.56 24.32 -11.76
N GLU A 44 -12.45 24.59 -11.07
CA GLU A 44 -11.48 25.64 -11.43
C GLU A 44 -10.87 25.39 -12.82
N PHE A 45 -10.58 24.12 -13.13
CA PHE A 45 -10.07 23.72 -14.44
C PHE A 45 -11.08 24.00 -15.56
N PHE A 46 -12.33 23.59 -15.38
CA PHE A 46 -13.40 23.82 -16.34
C PHE A 46 -13.71 25.30 -16.55
N GLU A 47 -13.85 26.05 -15.45
CA GLU A 47 -14.06 27.50 -15.48
C GLU A 47 -12.89 28.21 -16.20
N GLY A 48 -11.65 27.76 -15.96
CA GLY A 48 -10.46 28.26 -16.64
C GLY A 48 -10.50 28.08 -18.17
N ILE A 49 -11.02 26.95 -18.65
CA ILE A 49 -11.21 26.70 -20.10
C ILE A 49 -12.25 27.67 -20.67
N LEU A 50 -13.44 27.72 -20.05
CA LEU A 50 -14.54 28.56 -20.50
C LEU A 50 -14.15 30.04 -20.55
N ASN A 51 -13.55 30.56 -19.48
CA ASN A 51 -13.15 31.97 -19.38
C ASN A 51 -12.12 32.36 -20.44
N LYS A 52 -11.14 31.49 -20.73
CA LYS A 52 -10.15 31.75 -21.78
C LYS A 52 -10.77 31.76 -23.17
N LEU A 53 -11.62 30.77 -23.47
CA LEU A 53 -12.33 30.69 -24.74
C LEU A 53 -13.26 31.88 -24.95
N ALA A 54 -14.04 32.26 -23.94
CA ALA A 54 -14.96 33.41 -24.01
C ALA A 54 -14.24 34.73 -24.25
N LYS A 55 -13.15 35.00 -23.52
CA LYS A 55 -12.33 36.22 -23.73
C LYS A 55 -11.73 36.26 -25.13
N ALA A 56 -11.14 35.14 -25.58
CA ALA A 56 -10.55 35.05 -26.90
C ALA A 56 -11.59 35.14 -28.04
N ALA A 57 -12.82 34.67 -27.82
CA ALA A 57 -13.91 34.81 -28.78
C ALA A 57 -14.42 36.26 -28.89
N GLY A 58 -14.32 37.05 -27.81
CA GLY A 58 -14.81 38.44 -27.76
C GLY A 58 -13.77 39.52 -28.07
N ASP A 59 -12.47 39.23 -27.93
CA ASP A 59 -11.39 40.21 -28.07
C ASP A 59 -10.21 39.65 -28.89
N SER A 60 -9.84 40.38 -29.96
CA SER A 60 -8.74 40.02 -30.86
C SER A 60 -7.35 40.02 -30.20
N ALA A 61 -7.11 40.88 -29.20
CA ALA A 61 -5.85 40.92 -28.47
C ALA A 61 -5.72 39.69 -27.56
N GLU A 62 -6.79 39.33 -26.84
CA GLU A 62 -6.84 38.10 -26.03
C GLU A 62 -6.75 36.84 -26.91
N ALA A 63 -7.40 36.84 -28.09
CA ALA A 63 -7.26 35.77 -29.07
C ALA A 63 -5.80 35.54 -29.48
N LYS A 64 -5.09 36.60 -29.87
CA LYS A 64 -3.66 36.52 -30.23
C LYS A 64 -2.80 35.99 -29.08
N ARG A 65 -3.08 36.43 -27.85
CA ARG A 65 -2.35 35.97 -26.65
C ARG A 65 -2.58 34.48 -26.40
N LEU A 66 -3.84 34.03 -26.46
CA LEU A 66 -4.19 32.62 -26.24
C LEU A 66 -3.66 31.74 -27.37
N ALA A 67 -3.81 32.17 -28.64
CA ALA A 67 -3.26 31.51 -29.82
C ALA A 67 -1.77 31.22 -29.69
N LYS A 68 -0.99 32.20 -29.21
CA LYS A 68 0.44 32.01 -28.90
C LYS A 68 0.64 30.99 -27.76
N GLY A 69 -0.15 31.09 -26.69
CA GLY A 69 -0.06 30.21 -25.52
C GLY A 69 -0.44 28.75 -25.76
N VAL A 70 -1.29 28.48 -26.74
CA VAL A 70 -1.71 27.11 -27.15
C VAL A 70 -0.94 26.59 -28.37
N GLY A 71 -0.11 27.43 -29.01
CA GLY A 71 0.67 27.08 -30.19
C GLY A 71 -0.14 27.03 -31.49
N GLN A 72 -1.28 27.72 -31.56
CA GLN A 72 -2.14 27.82 -32.74
C GLN A 72 -2.16 29.26 -33.26
N GLN A 73 -1.05 29.74 -33.80
CA GLN A 73 -0.87 31.16 -34.17
C GLN A 73 -1.85 31.69 -35.22
N GLN A 74 -2.46 30.80 -36.00
CA GLN A 74 -3.46 31.14 -37.01
C GLN A 74 -4.88 31.27 -36.44
N ALA A 75 -5.13 30.84 -35.20
CA ALA A 75 -6.45 30.93 -34.59
C ALA A 75 -6.78 32.38 -34.19
N GLY A 76 -7.95 32.85 -34.62
CA GLY A 76 -8.54 34.13 -34.24
C GLY A 76 -9.83 33.97 -33.44
N PRO A 77 -10.55 35.08 -33.19
CA PRO A 77 -11.79 35.05 -32.41
C PRO A 77 -12.86 34.09 -32.93
N ALA A 78 -12.94 33.88 -34.24
CA ALA A 78 -13.92 32.97 -34.86
C ALA A 78 -13.66 31.50 -34.52
N GLU A 79 -12.40 31.05 -34.54
CA GLU A 79 -12.00 29.70 -34.17
C GLU A 79 -12.25 29.45 -32.68
N PHE A 80 -11.91 30.41 -31.82
CA PHE A 80 -12.19 30.32 -30.38
C PHE A 80 -13.69 30.31 -30.07
N CYS A 81 -14.49 31.10 -30.80
CA CYS A 81 -15.95 31.09 -30.68
C CYS A 81 -16.53 29.72 -31.09
N THR A 82 -15.99 29.11 -32.15
CA THR A 82 -16.39 27.77 -32.58
C THR A 82 -16.03 26.71 -31.55
N ALA A 83 -14.83 26.76 -30.99
CA ALA A 83 -14.39 25.86 -29.91
C ALA A 83 -15.26 26.04 -28.65
N LEU A 84 -15.59 27.29 -28.27
CA LEU A 84 -16.48 27.58 -27.15
C LEU A 84 -17.87 26.99 -27.36
N ARG A 85 -18.47 27.17 -28.54
CA ARG A 85 -19.79 26.59 -28.86
C ARG A 85 -19.77 25.07 -28.72
N ARG A 86 -18.79 24.39 -29.35
CA ARG A 86 -18.65 22.93 -29.23
C ARG A 86 -18.55 22.48 -27.77
N LEU A 87 -17.74 23.17 -26.96
CA LEU A 87 -17.58 22.85 -25.55
C LEU A 87 -18.89 23.01 -24.77
N VAL A 88 -19.63 24.10 -25.00
CA VAL A 88 -20.91 24.38 -24.33
C VAL A 88 -22.00 23.40 -24.77
N ASP A 89 -22.08 23.11 -26.06
CA ASP A 89 -23.05 22.14 -26.62
C ASP A 89 -22.82 20.73 -26.06
N SER A 90 -21.57 20.38 -25.77
CA SER A 90 -21.17 19.06 -25.26
C SER A 90 -21.12 18.98 -23.74
N MET A 91 -21.47 20.05 -23.02
CA MET A 91 -21.20 20.21 -21.57
C MET A 91 -21.75 19.07 -20.71
N GLY A 92 -22.91 18.51 -21.06
CA GLY A 92 -23.52 17.38 -20.34
C GLY A 92 -22.82 16.04 -20.53
N HIS A 93 -21.94 15.91 -21.52
CA HIS A 93 -21.26 14.66 -21.89
C HIS A 93 -19.74 14.71 -21.64
N LEU A 94 -19.23 15.83 -21.14
CA LEU A 94 -17.80 15.98 -20.85
C LEU A 94 -17.35 15.01 -19.75
N SER A 95 -16.18 14.40 -19.97
CA SER A 95 -15.51 13.60 -18.95
C SER A 95 -14.47 14.45 -18.22
N LEU A 96 -14.96 15.51 -17.59
CA LEU A 96 -14.18 16.43 -16.75
C LEU A 96 -14.67 16.30 -15.30
N GLY A 97 -13.81 15.82 -14.40
CA GLY A 97 -14.22 15.59 -13.03
C GLY A 97 -13.14 15.00 -12.15
N THR A 98 -13.55 14.42 -11.02
CA THR A 98 -12.62 13.67 -10.19
C THR A 98 -12.40 12.26 -10.73
N ILE A 99 -11.23 11.70 -10.45
CA ILE A 99 -10.95 10.31 -10.80
C ILE A 99 -11.93 9.32 -10.15
N ASP A 100 -12.35 9.57 -8.90
CA ASP A 100 -13.32 8.70 -8.24
C ASP A 100 -14.70 8.75 -8.93
N SER A 101 -15.08 9.91 -9.47
CA SER A 101 -16.32 10.05 -10.26
C SER A 101 -16.22 9.29 -11.58
N PHE A 102 -15.02 9.25 -12.18
CA PHE A 102 -14.75 8.43 -13.36
C PHE A 102 -14.85 6.94 -13.02
N PHE A 103 -14.18 6.47 -11.96
CA PHE A 103 -14.26 5.06 -11.55
C PHE A 103 -15.67 4.62 -11.15
N HIS A 104 -16.41 5.47 -10.46
CA HIS A 104 -17.82 5.22 -10.17
C HIS A 104 -18.63 5.05 -11.47
N ARG A 105 -18.42 5.92 -12.46
CA ARG A 105 -19.10 5.82 -13.75
C ARG A 105 -18.74 4.54 -14.49
N VAL A 106 -17.45 4.21 -14.56
CA VAL A 106 -16.98 2.97 -15.19
C VAL A 106 -17.60 1.77 -14.48
N LEU A 107 -17.46 1.65 -13.16
CA LEU A 107 -18.04 0.53 -12.42
C LEU A 107 -19.56 0.41 -12.62
N GLY A 108 -20.26 1.54 -12.74
CA GLY A 108 -21.70 1.59 -13.02
C GLY A 108 -22.07 0.99 -14.38
N LEU A 109 -21.26 1.24 -15.42
CA LEU A 109 -21.48 0.72 -16.78
C LEU A 109 -21.26 -0.80 -16.88
N PHE A 110 -20.51 -1.38 -15.94
CA PHE A 110 -20.09 -2.78 -15.94
C PHE A 110 -20.49 -3.52 -14.65
N SER A 111 -21.46 -2.99 -13.89
CA SER A 111 -21.81 -3.51 -12.56
C SER A 111 -22.12 -5.02 -12.53
N PRO A 112 -22.90 -5.58 -13.49
CA PRO A 112 -23.13 -7.02 -13.56
C PRO A 112 -21.85 -7.84 -13.77
N GLU A 113 -20.92 -7.35 -14.58
CA GLU A 113 -19.63 -7.98 -14.85
C GLU A 113 -18.74 -8.02 -13.60
N PHE A 114 -18.90 -7.05 -12.69
CA PHE A 114 -18.30 -7.05 -11.36
C PHE A 114 -19.12 -7.80 -10.30
N GLY A 115 -20.15 -8.56 -10.69
CA GLY A 115 -20.97 -9.33 -9.74
C GLY A 115 -21.73 -8.47 -8.72
N LEU A 116 -21.93 -7.19 -9.03
CA LEU A 116 -22.77 -6.29 -8.23
C LEU A 116 -24.23 -6.55 -8.61
N GLY A 117 -25.10 -6.72 -7.61
CA GLY A 117 -26.51 -7.07 -7.81
C GLY A 117 -27.41 -6.00 -8.45
N GLY A 118 -26.84 -4.90 -8.98
CA GLY A 118 -27.59 -3.77 -9.55
C GLY A 118 -26.81 -2.45 -9.48
N GLN A 119 -27.53 -1.34 -9.33
CA GLN A 119 -26.91 -0.06 -8.98
C GLN A 119 -26.29 -0.17 -7.58
N PHE A 120 -25.05 0.27 -7.44
CA PHE A 120 -24.37 0.32 -6.15
C PHE A 120 -24.52 1.71 -5.50
N GLU A 121 -24.41 1.75 -4.18
CA GLU A 121 -24.45 2.94 -3.34
C GLU A 121 -23.11 3.14 -2.64
N MET A 122 -22.75 4.42 -2.48
CA MET A 122 -21.55 4.81 -1.76
C MET A 122 -21.87 4.97 -0.28
N MET A 123 -21.25 4.14 0.56
CA MET A 123 -21.42 4.20 2.01
C MET A 123 -20.76 5.45 2.60
N ASP A 124 -21.42 6.05 3.60
CA ASP A 124 -20.79 7.03 4.47
C ASP A 124 -19.86 6.37 5.53
N GLU A 125 -19.18 7.18 6.33
CA GLU A 125 -18.21 6.65 7.31
C GLU A 125 -18.90 5.83 8.42
N PHE A 126 -20.12 6.20 8.81
CA PHE A 126 -20.87 5.47 9.84
C PHE A 126 -21.34 4.11 9.32
N GLU A 127 -21.89 4.08 8.11
CA GLU A 127 -22.29 2.85 7.43
C GLU A 127 -21.10 1.90 7.22
N LYS A 128 -19.94 2.45 6.85
CA LYS A 128 -18.69 1.70 6.71
C LYS A 128 -18.26 1.08 8.03
N GLU A 129 -18.26 1.84 9.12
CA GLU A 129 -17.93 1.31 10.46
C GLU A 129 -18.90 0.18 10.86
N GLN A 130 -20.20 0.38 10.66
CA GLN A 130 -21.21 -0.64 10.95
C GLN A 130 -21.03 -1.91 10.10
N ALA A 131 -20.79 -1.76 8.79
CA ALA A 131 -20.58 -2.90 7.90
C ALA A 131 -19.35 -3.71 8.31
N ARG A 132 -18.25 -3.05 8.67
CA ARG A 132 -17.03 -3.72 9.16
C ARG A 132 -17.31 -4.47 10.47
N LEU A 133 -18.01 -3.84 11.42
CA LEU A 133 -18.37 -4.49 12.69
C LEU A 133 -19.26 -5.71 12.45
N ALA A 134 -20.27 -5.62 11.59
CA ALA A 134 -21.14 -6.75 11.25
C ALA A 134 -20.35 -7.92 10.63
N VAL A 135 -19.40 -7.63 9.74
CA VAL A 135 -18.51 -8.65 9.16
C VAL A 135 -17.63 -9.30 10.23
N LEU A 136 -17.10 -8.52 11.18
CA LEU A 136 -16.31 -9.04 12.30
C LEU A 136 -17.15 -9.91 13.22
N GLU A 137 -18.35 -9.46 13.58
CA GLU A 137 -19.28 -10.23 14.39
C GLU A 137 -19.63 -11.54 13.71
N GLN A 138 -19.93 -11.55 12.41
CA GLN A 138 -20.19 -12.79 11.68
C GLN A 138 -18.95 -13.68 11.61
N LEU A 139 -17.76 -13.11 11.38
CA LEU A 139 -16.51 -13.86 11.36
C LEU A 139 -16.25 -14.56 12.70
N LEU A 140 -16.64 -13.96 13.83
CA LEU A 140 -16.54 -14.54 15.17
C LEU A 140 -17.72 -15.45 15.55
N ALA A 141 -18.92 -15.16 15.03
CA ALA A 141 -20.16 -15.86 15.35
C ALA A 141 -20.38 -17.14 14.55
N ASN A 142 -19.66 -17.35 13.43
CA ASN A 142 -19.82 -18.52 12.56
C ASN A 142 -19.25 -19.79 13.23
N ARG A 143 -19.98 -20.30 14.24
CA ARG A 143 -19.74 -21.47 15.10
C ARG A 143 -19.77 -22.82 14.37
N GLN A 144 -20.08 -22.85 13.08
CA GLN A 144 -20.18 -24.08 12.27
C GLN A 144 -18.95 -24.36 11.39
N ALA A 145 -17.96 -23.47 11.35
CA ALA A 145 -16.66 -23.78 10.78
C ALA A 145 -15.80 -24.49 11.84
N LYS A 146 -15.06 -25.53 11.41
CA LYS A 146 -14.32 -26.49 12.25
C LYS A 146 -13.58 -25.79 13.41
N LYS A 147 -13.66 -26.35 14.62
CA LYS A 147 -12.92 -25.93 15.83
C LYS A 147 -11.46 -25.49 15.56
N LYS A 148 -10.80 -26.15 14.60
CA LYS A 148 -9.46 -25.83 14.10
C LYS A 148 -9.33 -24.42 13.51
N GLU A 149 -10.29 -23.94 12.72
CA GLU A 149 -10.25 -22.59 12.12
C GLU A 149 -10.43 -21.49 13.16
N GLN A 150 -11.27 -21.71 14.18
CA GLN A 150 -11.40 -20.77 15.30
C GLN A 150 -10.14 -20.78 16.17
N ASP A 151 -9.59 -21.96 16.46
CA ASP A 151 -8.33 -22.10 17.18
C ASP A 151 -7.20 -21.43 16.38
N ASP A 152 -7.16 -21.59 15.05
CA ASP A 152 -6.17 -20.95 14.17
C ASP A 152 -6.38 -19.42 14.10
N LEU A 153 -7.62 -18.93 14.14
CA LEU A 153 -7.97 -17.50 14.16
C LEU A 153 -7.58 -16.84 15.49
N ILE A 154 -7.96 -17.47 16.60
CA ILE A 154 -7.64 -17.04 17.97
C ILE A 154 -6.13 -17.16 18.19
N ARG A 155 -5.49 -18.24 17.74
CA ARG A 155 -4.04 -18.40 17.77
C ARG A 155 -3.36 -17.35 16.91
N SER A 156 -3.83 -17.10 15.69
CA SER A 156 -3.31 -16.03 14.83
C SER A 156 -3.45 -14.66 15.49
N TYR A 157 -4.56 -14.39 16.17
CA TYR A 157 -4.75 -13.16 16.95
C TYR A 157 -3.84 -13.10 18.19
N GLN A 158 -3.71 -14.19 18.96
CA GLN A 158 -2.87 -14.26 20.16
C GLN A 158 -1.39 -14.10 19.79
N LEU A 159 -0.97 -14.73 18.70
CA LEU A 159 0.32 -14.50 18.06
C LEU A 159 0.44 -13.03 17.63
N ALA A 160 -0.62 -12.47 17.01
CA ALA A 160 -0.72 -11.07 16.57
C ALA A 160 -0.79 -10.04 17.71
N THR A 161 -0.99 -10.42 18.97
CA THR A 161 -1.17 -9.47 20.09
C THR A 161 -0.26 -9.73 21.30
N ALA A 162 0.82 -10.50 21.09
CA ALA A 162 1.79 -10.82 22.16
C ALA A 162 1.14 -11.44 23.41
N GLY A 163 0.06 -12.21 23.23
CA GLY A 163 -0.60 -12.93 24.32
C GLY A 163 -1.36 -12.06 25.34
N ARG A 164 -1.73 -10.81 25.01
CA ARG A 164 -2.56 -9.99 25.90
C ARG A 164 -4.03 -10.43 25.84
N ASN A 165 -4.53 -11.00 26.94
CA ASN A 165 -5.97 -11.23 27.16
C ASN A 165 -6.68 -9.89 27.35
N ASN A 166 -7.15 -9.28 26.25
CA ASN A 166 -7.88 -8.02 26.31
C ASN A 166 -9.38 -8.26 26.46
N ILE A 167 -10.00 -7.64 27.46
CA ILE A 167 -11.46 -7.68 27.72
C ILE A 167 -12.25 -7.06 26.55
N ASN A 168 -11.60 -6.27 25.69
CA ASN A 168 -12.15 -5.73 24.45
C ASN A 168 -11.41 -6.28 23.22
N PHE A 169 -11.50 -7.60 23.02
CA PHE A 169 -10.94 -8.30 21.87
C PHE A 169 -11.40 -7.67 20.55
N VAL A 170 -12.71 -7.46 20.37
CA VAL A 170 -13.29 -6.95 19.13
C VAL A 170 -12.78 -5.55 18.79
N GLY A 171 -12.75 -4.61 19.73
CA GLY A 171 -12.29 -3.24 19.47
C GLY A 171 -10.80 -3.14 19.17
N SER A 172 -9.96 -3.90 19.90
CA SER A 172 -8.51 -3.93 19.62
C SER A 172 -8.19 -4.66 18.30
N PHE A 173 -8.96 -5.69 17.99
CA PHE A 173 -8.87 -6.41 16.73
C PHE A 173 -9.31 -5.56 15.53
N ALA A 174 -10.42 -4.83 15.64
CA ALA A 174 -10.92 -3.93 14.60
C ALA A 174 -9.89 -2.85 14.25
N ARG A 175 -9.24 -2.25 15.26
CA ARG A 175 -8.16 -1.27 15.05
C ARG A 175 -6.96 -1.88 14.33
N HIS A 176 -6.53 -3.06 14.77
CA HIS A 176 -5.39 -3.73 14.15
C HIS A 176 -5.67 -4.17 12.71
N LEU A 177 -6.90 -4.64 12.43
CA LEU A 177 -7.34 -4.92 11.08
C LEU A 177 -7.36 -3.66 10.22
N GLN A 178 -7.85 -2.54 10.73
CA GLN A 178 -7.84 -1.27 9.98
C GLN A 178 -6.42 -0.87 9.57
N GLU A 179 -5.45 -0.95 10.48
CA GLU A 179 -4.03 -0.65 10.20
C GLU A 179 -3.45 -1.57 9.11
N CYS A 180 -3.79 -2.87 9.14
CA CYS A 180 -3.23 -3.84 8.20
C CYS A 180 -4.05 -3.99 6.92
N HIS A 181 -5.30 -3.53 6.88
CA HIS A 181 -6.21 -3.70 5.75
C HIS A 181 -5.73 -2.90 4.55
N GLU A 182 -5.29 -1.65 4.73
CA GLU A 182 -4.70 -0.88 3.63
C GLU A 182 -3.47 -1.57 3.03
N LEU A 183 -2.65 -2.21 3.87
CA LEU A 183 -1.50 -3.00 3.42
C LEU A 183 -1.95 -4.22 2.61
N LEU A 184 -2.98 -4.93 3.06
CA LEU A 184 -3.54 -6.08 2.34
C LEU A 184 -4.05 -5.66 0.95
N LEU A 185 -4.77 -4.55 0.86
CA LEU A 185 -5.31 -4.06 -0.41
C LEU A 185 -4.20 -3.71 -1.42
N ARG A 186 -3.05 -3.23 -0.94
CA ARG A 186 -1.86 -2.98 -1.78
C ARG A 186 -1.08 -4.25 -2.12
N ALA A 187 -1.03 -5.19 -1.18
CA ALA A 187 -0.20 -6.40 -1.23
C ALA A 187 -1.01 -7.65 -0.79
N PRO A 188 -1.99 -8.12 -1.58
CA PRO A 188 -2.91 -9.17 -1.13
C PRO A 188 -2.32 -10.59 -1.17
N GLY A 189 -1.23 -10.81 -1.91
CA GLY A 189 -0.64 -12.14 -2.05
C GLY A 189 -0.06 -12.67 -0.73
N ALA A 190 -0.43 -13.90 -0.34
CA ALA A 190 0.04 -14.53 0.90
C ALA A 190 1.57 -14.58 1.02
N GLY A 191 2.28 -14.84 -0.09
CA GLY A 191 3.75 -14.83 -0.12
C GLY A 191 4.40 -13.45 0.13
N LEU A 192 3.62 -12.39 0.25
CA LEU A 192 4.10 -11.05 0.67
C LEU A 192 4.10 -10.88 2.19
N TRP A 193 3.51 -11.82 2.93
CA TRP A 193 3.26 -11.72 4.35
C TRP A 193 4.03 -12.80 5.11
N GLY A 194 5.24 -12.45 5.57
CA GLY A 194 6.04 -13.35 6.42
C GLY A 194 6.60 -14.57 5.70
N ASP A 195 6.73 -14.55 4.37
CA ASP A 195 7.39 -15.62 3.60
C ASP A 195 8.93 -15.49 3.71
N PRO A 196 9.64 -16.47 4.32
CA PRO A 196 11.10 -16.44 4.43
C PRO A 196 11.80 -16.46 3.07
N ALA A 197 11.25 -17.13 2.06
CA ALA A 197 11.85 -17.20 0.73
C ALA A 197 11.84 -15.85 0.01
N ARG A 198 10.88 -14.98 0.35
CA ARG A 198 10.81 -13.63 -0.16
C ARG A 198 11.77 -12.67 0.55
N ILE A 199 11.96 -12.84 1.85
CA ILE A 199 12.87 -12.01 2.67
C ILE A 199 14.33 -12.40 2.42
N TRP A 200 14.61 -13.70 2.33
CA TRP A 200 15.93 -14.26 2.06
C TRP A 200 15.88 -15.18 0.83
N PRO A 201 15.99 -14.62 -0.39
CA PRO A 201 15.96 -15.41 -1.63
C PRO A 201 17.09 -16.45 -1.73
N GLY A 202 18.21 -16.21 -1.07
CA GLY A 202 19.34 -17.15 -0.97
C GLY A 202 19.20 -18.21 0.13
N GLY A 203 18.05 -18.27 0.81
CA GLY A 203 17.80 -19.14 1.97
C GLY A 203 17.86 -18.39 3.30
N ASN A 204 17.00 -18.79 4.24
CA ASN A 204 16.94 -18.18 5.58
C ASN A 204 18.21 -18.51 6.38
N PRO A 205 19.07 -17.53 6.75
CA PRO A 205 20.27 -17.79 7.53
C PRO A 205 19.97 -18.04 9.02
N TRP A 206 18.75 -17.77 9.47
CA TRP A 206 18.32 -17.90 10.86
C TRP A 206 17.55 -19.21 11.06
N VAL A 207 18.28 -20.31 11.06
CA VAL A 207 17.72 -21.66 11.24
C VAL A 207 17.63 -21.99 12.72
N ARG A 208 16.48 -22.53 13.16
CA ARG A 208 16.31 -23.04 14.52
C ARG A 208 17.31 -24.16 14.79
N GLU A 209 18.03 -24.01 15.90
CA GLU A 209 18.85 -25.08 16.42
C GLU A 209 17.98 -26.14 17.10
N LYS A 210 18.42 -27.41 17.07
CA LYS A 210 17.70 -28.52 17.73
C LYS A 210 17.93 -28.59 19.24
N ALA A 211 18.98 -27.92 19.74
CA ALA A 211 19.30 -27.89 21.16
C ALA A 211 18.30 -27.02 21.93
N GLU A 212 18.12 -27.31 23.21
CA GLU A 212 17.27 -26.50 24.09
C GLU A 212 18.06 -25.28 24.60
N LEU A 213 17.40 -24.12 24.69
CA LEU A 213 18.05 -22.88 25.13
C LEU A 213 18.75 -23.01 26.50
N PRO A 214 18.15 -23.64 27.53
CA PRO A 214 18.81 -23.80 28.83
C PRO A 214 20.16 -24.53 28.73
N ASP A 215 20.28 -25.51 27.84
CA ASP A 215 21.53 -26.27 27.64
C ASP A 215 22.61 -25.38 27.00
N LEU A 216 22.23 -24.59 25.98
CA LEU A 216 23.12 -23.63 25.34
C LEU A 216 23.60 -22.54 26.31
N VAL A 217 22.69 -22.06 27.17
CA VAL A 217 23.00 -21.05 28.18
C VAL A 217 23.90 -21.62 29.27
N ALA A 218 23.68 -22.87 29.71
CA ALA A 218 24.54 -23.55 30.67
C ALA A 218 25.96 -23.72 30.13
N ASP A 219 26.11 -24.23 28.91
CA ASP A 219 27.41 -24.40 28.23
C ASP A 219 28.16 -23.07 28.06
N TRP A 220 27.45 -22.00 27.69
CA TRP A 220 28.03 -20.66 27.65
C TRP A 220 28.42 -20.14 29.04
N ARG A 221 27.58 -20.37 30.05
CA ARG A 221 27.77 -19.86 31.42
C ARG A 221 29.03 -20.45 32.06
N GLU A 222 29.41 -21.68 31.76
CA GLU A 222 30.65 -22.30 32.25
C GLU A 222 31.89 -21.48 31.90
N GLN A 223 31.89 -20.81 30.74
CA GLN A 223 33.00 -19.98 30.28
C GLN A 223 33.11 -18.64 31.03
N LEU A 224 32.08 -18.21 31.77
CA LEU A 224 32.04 -16.89 32.41
C LEU A 224 33.09 -16.70 33.51
N ASP A 225 33.38 -17.76 34.27
CA ASP A 225 34.31 -17.68 35.39
C ASP A 225 35.77 -17.71 34.92
N GLU A 226 36.03 -18.15 33.68
CA GLU A 226 37.35 -18.11 33.03
C GLU A 226 37.68 -16.73 32.43
N GLN A 227 36.69 -15.84 32.29
CA GLN A 227 36.92 -14.51 31.70
C GLN A 227 37.46 -13.52 32.73
N ALA A 228 38.49 -12.77 32.36
CA ALA A 228 39.08 -11.70 33.17
C ALA A 228 38.23 -10.40 33.16
N PHE A 229 36.92 -10.51 33.33
CA PHE A 229 36.02 -9.37 33.37
C PHE A 229 36.02 -8.66 34.73
N GLY A 230 35.84 -7.34 34.72
CA GLY A 230 35.51 -6.61 35.94
C GLY A 230 34.16 -7.02 36.51
N LYS A 231 33.98 -6.90 37.84
CA LYS A 231 32.78 -7.33 38.58
C LYS A 231 31.45 -6.89 37.95
N GLY A 232 31.37 -5.66 37.43
CA GLY A 232 30.17 -5.13 36.78
C GLY A 232 29.80 -5.86 35.48
N LEU A 233 30.79 -6.23 34.67
CA LEU A 233 30.58 -7.02 33.45
C LEU A 233 30.23 -8.47 33.77
N GLN A 234 30.94 -9.06 34.73
CA GLN A 234 30.68 -10.44 35.16
C GLN A 234 29.25 -10.58 35.69
N ASN A 235 28.79 -9.65 36.54
CA ASN A 235 27.41 -9.61 37.01
C ASN A 235 26.41 -9.36 35.87
N GLY A 236 26.76 -8.49 34.91
CA GLY A 236 25.92 -8.20 33.76
C GLY A 236 25.64 -9.43 32.90
N PHE A 237 26.67 -10.22 32.59
CA PHE A 237 26.51 -11.48 31.85
C PHE A 237 25.85 -12.59 32.68
N LYS A 238 26.14 -12.70 33.98
CA LYS A 238 25.41 -13.63 34.88
C LYS A 238 23.91 -13.33 34.88
N SER A 239 23.54 -12.05 34.96
CA SER A 239 22.14 -11.63 34.87
C SER A 239 21.48 -11.96 33.53
N ILE A 240 22.23 -11.88 32.41
CA ILE A 240 21.74 -12.31 31.10
C ILE A 240 21.53 -13.82 31.08
N ALA A 241 22.49 -14.61 31.57
CA ALA A 241 22.36 -16.05 31.64
C ALA A 241 21.13 -16.47 32.45
N ASP A 242 20.97 -15.91 33.66
CA ASP A 242 19.81 -16.21 34.53
C ASP A 242 18.48 -15.84 33.84
N HIS A 243 18.42 -14.74 33.09
CA HIS A 243 17.24 -14.36 32.30
C HIS A 243 16.95 -15.35 31.17
N LEU A 244 17.98 -15.73 30.40
CA LEU A 244 17.82 -16.61 29.24
C LEU A 244 17.47 -18.05 29.63
N MET A 245 17.81 -18.52 30.84
CA MET A 245 17.40 -19.84 31.35
C MET A 245 15.88 -20.02 31.42
N VAL A 246 15.12 -18.93 31.57
CA VAL A 246 13.64 -18.95 31.66
C VAL A 246 12.98 -18.14 30.55
N TRP A 247 13.76 -17.67 29.59
CA TRP A 247 13.26 -16.87 28.48
C TRP A 247 12.46 -17.75 27.51
N MET A 248 11.41 -17.15 26.94
CA MET A 248 10.57 -17.79 25.93
C MET A 248 10.40 -16.83 24.74
N PRO A 249 10.23 -17.36 23.51
CA PRO A 249 9.94 -16.53 22.33
C PRO A 249 8.74 -15.60 22.56
N GLY A 250 8.87 -14.35 22.12
CA GLY A 250 7.92 -13.26 22.32
C GLY A 250 8.14 -12.45 23.59
N LYS A 251 9.08 -12.84 24.48
CA LYS A 251 9.48 -12.06 25.66
C LYS A 251 10.68 -11.16 25.34
N ASP A 252 10.81 -10.06 26.09
CA ASP A 252 11.91 -9.12 25.87
C ASP A 252 13.27 -9.75 26.20
N ILE A 253 14.10 -9.94 25.18
CA ILE A 253 15.47 -10.43 25.30
C ILE A 253 16.41 -9.37 25.95
N PHE A 254 16.02 -8.10 25.94
CA PHE A 254 16.82 -6.98 26.45
C PHE A 254 16.54 -6.62 27.91
N ASP A 255 15.61 -7.33 28.58
CA ASP A 255 15.16 -7.02 29.95
C ASP A 255 16.32 -6.96 30.96
N LYS A 256 17.29 -7.87 30.85
CA LYS A 256 18.50 -7.87 31.68
C LYS A 256 19.71 -7.43 30.88
N SER A 257 20.42 -6.43 31.43
CA SER A 257 21.65 -5.88 30.85
C SER A 257 21.53 -5.56 29.35
N GLY A 258 20.43 -4.98 28.89
CA GLY A 258 20.12 -4.81 27.46
C GLY A 258 21.21 -4.11 26.64
N THR A 259 22.01 -3.22 27.24
CA THR A 259 23.18 -2.61 26.58
C THR A 259 24.26 -3.64 26.21
N LEU A 260 24.50 -4.65 27.06
CA LEU A 260 25.42 -5.76 26.75
C LEU A 260 24.85 -6.65 25.65
N VAL A 261 23.57 -7.01 25.74
CA VAL A 261 22.90 -7.82 24.71
C VAL A 261 22.96 -7.12 23.35
N LYS A 262 22.65 -5.81 23.28
CA LYS A 262 22.77 -5.01 22.05
C LYS A 262 24.20 -5.00 21.49
N ARG A 263 25.21 -4.89 22.35
CA ARG A 263 26.63 -4.92 21.93
C ARG A 263 27.03 -6.30 21.40
N ALA A 264 26.60 -7.36 22.04
CA ALA A 264 26.87 -8.73 21.59
C ALA A 264 26.18 -9.01 20.25
N ILE A 265 24.91 -8.62 20.08
CA ILE A 265 24.21 -8.74 18.79
C ILE A 265 24.92 -7.94 17.69
N ALA A 266 25.37 -6.72 17.98
CA ALA A 266 26.10 -5.90 17.00
C ALA A 266 27.46 -6.51 16.60
N GLY A 267 28.12 -7.23 17.52
CA GLY A 267 29.41 -7.89 17.28
C GLY A 267 29.31 -9.37 16.89
N MET A 268 28.12 -9.87 16.55
CA MET A 268 27.89 -11.31 16.37
C MET A 268 28.81 -11.97 15.33
N GLN A 269 29.12 -11.30 14.22
CA GLN A 269 30.07 -11.81 13.22
C GLN A 269 31.51 -11.93 13.75
N ASP A 270 31.94 -10.99 14.59
CA ASP A 270 33.26 -11.04 15.22
C ASP A 270 33.30 -12.13 16.28
N MET A 271 32.18 -12.34 16.98
CA MET A 271 32.04 -13.41 17.97
C MET A 271 32.11 -14.80 17.35
N GLU A 272 31.46 -15.00 16.20
CA GLU A 272 31.56 -16.25 15.43
C GLU A 272 33.01 -16.54 14.99
N ARG A 273 33.79 -15.50 14.68
CA ARG A 273 35.22 -15.60 14.36
C ARG A 273 36.14 -15.72 15.58
N GLY A 274 35.62 -15.49 16.79
CA GLY A 274 36.41 -15.47 18.03
C GLY A 274 37.27 -14.21 18.20
N GLU A 275 36.96 -13.14 17.46
CA GLU A 275 37.72 -11.88 17.39
C GLU A 275 36.96 -10.72 18.07
N TRP A 276 35.94 -11.02 18.86
CA TRP A 276 35.05 -10.00 19.39
C TRP A 276 35.73 -9.12 20.44
N GLU A 277 35.73 -7.81 20.20
CA GLU A 277 36.21 -6.82 21.15
C GLU A 277 35.16 -5.73 21.36
N PHE A 278 34.98 -5.28 22.61
CA PHE A 278 33.98 -4.25 22.89
C PHE A 278 34.33 -3.33 24.07
N LYS A 279 33.85 -2.09 23.99
CA LYS A 279 33.89 -1.15 25.12
C LYS A 279 32.63 -1.29 25.97
N TYR A 280 32.76 -1.15 27.28
CA TYR A 280 31.62 -1.14 28.20
C TYR A 280 31.78 -0.09 29.30
N GLY A 281 30.69 0.65 29.59
CA GLY A 281 30.70 1.77 30.53
C GLY A 281 31.77 2.81 30.18
N ASN A 282 32.46 3.31 31.20
CA ASN A 282 33.54 4.31 31.09
C ASN A 282 34.94 3.67 30.94
N SER A 283 35.02 2.39 30.56
CA SER A 283 36.30 1.69 30.37
C SER A 283 37.14 2.37 29.29
N LYS A 284 38.40 2.70 29.61
CA LYS A 284 39.37 3.20 28.64
C LYS A 284 39.86 2.09 27.68
N GLY A 285 39.86 0.83 28.13
CA GLY A 285 40.30 -0.35 27.37
C GLY A 285 39.16 -1.11 26.68
N LEU A 286 39.51 -1.90 25.66
CA LEU A 286 38.64 -2.88 25.03
C LEU A 286 38.62 -4.17 25.87
N ASN A 287 37.43 -4.74 26.05
CA ASN A 287 37.28 -6.09 26.58
C ASN A 287 37.44 -7.07 25.44
N ARG A 288 38.23 -8.11 25.66
CA ARG A 288 38.56 -9.16 24.69
C ARG A 288 38.25 -10.52 25.32
N PRO A 289 37.00 -10.98 25.25
CA PRO A 289 36.66 -12.31 25.73
C PRO A 289 37.39 -13.38 24.92
N THR A 290 37.52 -14.56 25.50
CA THR A 290 38.02 -15.73 24.78
C THR A 290 37.15 -16.07 23.56
N ALA A 291 37.74 -16.78 22.59
CA ALA A 291 37.02 -17.25 21.41
C ALA A 291 35.85 -18.17 21.79
N ASP A 292 36.07 -19.11 22.72
CA ASP A 292 35.04 -20.06 23.16
C ASP A 292 33.85 -19.35 23.80
N PHE A 293 34.11 -18.41 24.73
CA PHE A 293 33.07 -17.56 25.31
C PHE A 293 32.26 -16.82 24.24
N SER A 294 32.95 -16.21 23.29
CA SER A 294 32.33 -15.39 22.24
C SER A 294 31.47 -16.24 21.31
N GLN A 295 31.99 -17.38 20.84
CA GLN A 295 31.28 -18.29 19.94
C GLN A 295 30.05 -18.92 20.61
N LYS A 296 30.16 -19.34 21.87
CA LYS A 296 29.01 -19.88 22.63
C LYS A 296 27.95 -18.83 22.88
N LEU A 297 28.32 -17.59 23.23
CA LEU A 297 27.34 -16.50 23.35
C LEU A 297 26.68 -16.18 22.00
N ALA A 298 27.44 -16.19 20.89
CA ALA A 298 26.88 -15.96 19.57
C ALA A 298 25.84 -17.03 19.21
N ARG A 299 26.12 -18.31 19.51
CA ARG A 299 25.19 -19.43 19.32
C ARG A 299 23.90 -19.24 20.13
N VAL A 300 24.00 -18.89 21.42
CA VAL A 300 22.84 -18.58 22.27
C VAL A 300 22.01 -17.43 21.69
N LEU A 301 22.64 -16.33 21.28
CA LEU A 301 21.92 -15.19 20.72
C LEU A 301 21.30 -15.52 19.36
N ARG A 302 21.99 -16.29 18.52
CA ARG A 302 21.48 -16.76 17.23
C ARG A 302 20.24 -17.64 17.40
N TYR A 303 20.23 -18.51 18.41
CA TYR A 303 19.04 -19.27 18.79
C TYR A 303 17.86 -18.35 19.10
N CYS A 304 18.05 -17.38 20.00
CA CYS A 304 16.96 -16.48 20.39
C CYS A 304 16.45 -15.63 19.22
N ILE A 305 17.36 -15.12 18.37
CA ILE A 305 16.98 -14.34 17.18
C ILE A 305 16.24 -15.21 16.17
N ALA A 306 16.69 -16.44 15.91
CA ALA A 306 16.00 -17.35 14.99
C ALA A 306 14.56 -17.63 15.45
N TRP A 307 14.37 -17.88 16.75
CA TRP A 307 13.05 -18.07 17.33
C TRP A 307 12.16 -16.83 17.25
N GLU A 308 12.69 -15.64 17.56
CA GLU A 308 11.95 -14.38 17.42
C GLU A 308 11.55 -14.14 15.97
N LEU A 309 12.47 -14.30 15.02
CA LEU A 309 12.19 -14.10 13.60
C LEU A 309 11.11 -15.06 13.13
N GLU A 310 11.21 -16.36 13.45
CA GLU A 310 10.19 -17.32 13.04
C GLU A 310 8.81 -17.01 13.66
N LEU A 311 8.77 -16.61 14.93
CA LEU A 311 7.54 -16.16 15.56
C LEU A 311 6.94 -14.93 14.85
N LYS A 312 7.77 -13.97 14.42
CA LYS A 312 7.29 -12.81 13.64
C LYS A 312 6.78 -13.22 12.27
N LEU A 313 7.46 -14.13 11.59
CA LEU A 313 7.03 -14.66 10.28
C LEU A 313 5.67 -15.36 10.39
N GLU A 314 5.54 -16.32 11.32
CA GLU A 314 4.29 -17.04 11.60
C GLU A 314 3.16 -16.07 11.95
N ARG A 315 3.44 -15.07 12.80
CA ARG A 315 2.48 -14.03 13.19
C ARG A 315 2.02 -13.22 11.98
N THR A 316 2.93 -12.78 11.12
CA THR A 316 2.59 -11.98 9.94
C THR A 316 1.76 -12.81 8.94
N GLN A 317 2.08 -14.09 8.76
CA GLN A 317 1.27 -15.02 7.96
C GLN A 317 -0.13 -15.21 8.56
N GLY A 318 -0.23 -15.36 9.89
CA GLY A 318 -1.52 -15.47 10.59
C GLY A 318 -2.39 -14.21 10.45
N ILE A 319 -1.77 -13.02 10.50
CA ILE A 319 -2.47 -11.74 10.24
C ILE A 319 -3.01 -11.71 8.80
N HIS A 320 -2.23 -12.16 7.82
CA HIS A 320 -2.70 -12.23 6.43
C HIS A 320 -3.91 -13.17 6.29
N GLY A 321 -3.85 -14.38 6.82
CA GLY A 321 -4.96 -15.33 6.75
C GLY A 321 -6.25 -14.79 7.38
N LEU A 322 -6.10 -14.04 8.48
CA LEU A 322 -7.20 -13.37 9.17
C LEU A 322 -7.83 -12.24 8.35
N LEU A 323 -6.97 -11.41 7.74
CA LEU A 323 -7.37 -10.33 6.83
C LEU A 323 -8.05 -10.87 5.56
N ASP A 324 -7.50 -11.94 4.97
CA ASP A 324 -8.07 -12.64 3.81
C ASP A 324 -9.47 -13.19 4.13
N ALA A 325 -9.64 -13.81 5.30
CA ALA A 325 -10.93 -14.31 5.77
C ALA A 325 -11.95 -13.19 6.06
N PHE A 326 -11.49 -12.04 6.55
CA PHE A 326 -12.31 -10.83 6.70
C PHE A 326 -12.75 -10.30 5.34
N GLU A 327 -11.82 -10.11 4.40
CA GLU A 327 -12.12 -9.57 3.07
C GLU A 327 -13.08 -10.45 2.27
N ARG A 328 -12.97 -11.78 2.37
CA ARG A 328 -13.94 -12.71 1.75
C ARG A 328 -15.37 -12.43 2.18
N ARG A 329 -15.55 -12.24 3.49
CA ARG A 329 -16.87 -11.97 4.07
C ARG A 329 -17.33 -10.56 3.74
N TYR A 330 -16.42 -9.58 3.80
CA TYR A 330 -16.72 -8.21 3.40
C TYR A 330 -17.16 -8.10 1.93
N ASP A 331 -16.46 -8.77 1.02
CA ASP A 331 -16.85 -8.87 -0.40
C ASP A 331 -18.28 -9.41 -0.55
N THR A 332 -18.57 -10.53 0.13
CA THR A 332 -19.85 -11.22 0.00
C THR A 332 -21.01 -10.45 0.64
N MET A 333 -20.80 -9.91 1.85
CA MET A 333 -21.86 -9.28 2.64
C MET A 333 -22.10 -7.82 2.26
N VAL A 334 -21.05 -7.11 1.84
CA VAL A 334 -21.08 -5.65 1.69
C VAL A 334 -20.96 -5.29 0.20
N ARG A 335 -19.86 -5.68 -0.46
CA ARG A 335 -19.60 -5.25 -1.84
C ARG A 335 -20.60 -5.82 -2.84
N ARG A 336 -20.88 -7.13 -2.79
CA ARG A 336 -21.84 -7.79 -3.70
C ARG A 336 -23.29 -7.34 -3.49
N ALA A 337 -23.61 -6.86 -2.29
CA ALA A 337 -24.88 -6.21 -2.00
C ALA A 337 -24.99 -4.81 -2.63
N GLY A 338 -23.96 -4.35 -3.33
CA GLY A 338 -23.91 -3.02 -3.95
C GLY A 338 -23.50 -1.92 -2.99
N ARG A 339 -22.97 -2.23 -1.80
CA ARG A 339 -22.54 -1.20 -0.84
C ARG A 339 -21.03 -1.04 -0.92
N LEU A 340 -20.56 0.11 -1.40
CA LEU A 340 -19.14 0.34 -1.70
C LEU A 340 -18.59 1.56 -0.97
N MET A 341 -17.30 1.53 -0.65
CA MET A 341 -16.53 2.73 -0.27
C MET A 341 -15.67 3.22 -1.44
N PHE A 342 -15.23 4.48 -1.41
CA PHE A 342 -14.41 5.05 -2.49
C PHE A 342 -13.15 4.23 -2.79
N GLY A 343 -12.54 3.64 -1.76
CA GLY A 343 -11.39 2.76 -1.92
C GLY A 343 -11.69 1.47 -2.69
N ASP A 344 -12.94 1.01 -2.74
CA ASP A 344 -13.33 -0.21 -3.46
C ASP A 344 -13.33 0.01 -4.97
N LEU A 345 -13.65 1.21 -5.44
CA LEU A 345 -13.78 1.51 -6.87
C LEU A 345 -12.53 1.13 -7.67
N PRO A 346 -11.32 1.65 -7.36
CA PRO A 346 -10.13 1.29 -8.12
C PRO A 346 -9.68 -0.16 -7.88
N LEU A 347 -10.02 -0.75 -6.72
CA LEU A 347 -9.71 -2.15 -6.43
C LEU A 347 -10.54 -3.13 -7.27
N LEU A 348 -11.83 -2.83 -7.45
CA LEU A 348 -12.72 -3.63 -8.28
C LEU A 348 -12.33 -3.51 -9.75
N LEU A 349 -12.00 -2.31 -10.23
CA LEU A 349 -11.57 -2.08 -11.62
C LEU A 349 -10.20 -2.70 -11.95
N ALA A 350 -9.32 -2.80 -10.97
CA ALA A 350 -7.98 -3.36 -11.14
C ALA A 350 -7.56 -4.24 -9.96
N PRO A 351 -8.18 -5.43 -9.79
CA PRO A 351 -7.86 -6.33 -8.71
C PRO A 351 -6.41 -6.79 -8.88
N ALA A 352 -5.63 -6.73 -7.80
CA ALA A 352 -4.27 -7.26 -7.83
C ALA A 352 -4.31 -8.80 -7.93
N GLY A 353 -3.27 -9.40 -8.51
CA GLY A 353 -3.10 -10.85 -8.45
C GLY A 353 -3.16 -11.37 -7.01
N GLY A 354 -3.94 -12.43 -6.77
CA GLY A 354 -4.16 -12.99 -5.43
C GLY A 354 -5.17 -12.23 -4.57
N CYS A 355 -5.83 -11.19 -5.11
CA CYS A 355 -6.93 -10.52 -4.42
C CYS A 355 -8.19 -11.40 -4.40
N VAL A 356 -8.94 -11.33 -3.31
CA VAL A 356 -10.11 -12.18 -3.07
C VAL A 356 -11.42 -11.59 -3.60
N LEU A 357 -11.38 -10.33 -4.01
CA LEU A 357 -12.53 -9.61 -4.57
C LEU A 357 -13.15 -10.42 -5.71
N LEU A 358 -14.48 -10.48 -5.74
CA LEU A 358 -15.25 -11.14 -6.81
C LEU A 358 -14.99 -12.65 -6.96
N GLY A 359 -14.56 -13.30 -5.87
CA GLY A 359 -14.28 -14.75 -5.89
C GLY A 359 -13.04 -15.12 -6.70
N GLY A 360 -12.11 -14.17 -6.89
CA GLY A 360 -10.85 -14.38 -7.61
C GLY A 360 -10.99 -14.43 -9.14
N LYS A 361 -12.21 -14.24 -9.66
CA LYS A 361 -12.51 -14.05 -11.09
C LYS A 361 -13.21 -12.70 -11.23
N GLY A 362 -12.43 -11.63 -11.24
CA GLY A 362 -12.94 -10.34 -11.71
C GLY A 362 -13.36 -10.42 -13.19
N PRO A 363 -14.08 -9.42 -13.71
CA PRO A 363 -14.38 -9.37 -15.13
C PRO A 363 -13.09 -9.36 -15.96
N ASP A 364 -13.21 -9.81 -17.21
CA ASP A 364 -12.08 -9.72 -18.13
C ASP A 364 -11.70 -8.24 -18.30
N ARG A 365 -10.56 -7.90 -17.72
CA ARG A 365 -10.03 -6.55 -17.70
C ARG A 365 -9.78 -6.06 -19.13
N LEU A 366 -9.38 -6.95 -20.03
CA LEU A 366 -9.14 -6.60 -21.43
C LEU A 366 -10.44 -6.24 -22.14
N ASP A 367 -11.55 -6.90 -21.85
CA ASP A 367 -12.86 -6.56 -22.45
C ASP A 367 -13.35 -5.18 -21.99
N LEU A 368 -13.18 -4.87 -20.70
CA LEU A 368 -13.50 -3.55 -20.16
C LEU A 368 -12.61 -2.47 -20.78
N GLU A 369 -11.31 -2.74 -20.85
CA GLU A 369 -10.34 -1.81 -21.42
C GLU A 369 -10.60 -1.58 -22.91
N TYR A 370 -10.90 -2.62 -23.69
CA TYR A 370 -11.29 -2.52 -25.09
C TYR A 370 -12.55 -1.65 -25.29
N ARG A 371 -13.56 -1.81 -24.43
CA ARG A 371 -14.79 -1.00 -24.46
C ARG A 371 -14.55 0.46 -24.08
N LEU A 372 -13.55 0.75 -23.23
CA LEU A 372 -13.17 2.10 -22.83
C LEU A 372 -12.18 2.77 -23.80
N ASP A 373 -11.34 2.00 -24.48
CA ASP A 373 -10.28 2.48 -25.36
C ASP A 373 -10.84 3.33 -26.52
N GLY A 374 -12.02 2.97 -27.03
CA GLY A 374 -12.71 3.74 -28.08
C GLY A 374 -13.40 5.03 -27.62
N ALA A 375 -13.56 5.24 -26.31
CA ALA A 375 -14.29 6.38 -25.75
C ALA A 375 -13.42 7.65 -25.66
N PHE A 376 -12.12 7.52 -25.40
CA PHE A 376 -11.22 8.64 -25.15
C PHE A 376 -9.90 8.53 -25.92
N ASP A 377 -9.52 9.60 -26.60
CA ASP A 377 -8.24 9.72 -27.32
C ASP A 377 -7.21 10.53 -26.53
N HIS A 378 -7.69 11.48 -25.71
CA HIS A 378 -6.83 12.40 -25.01
C HIS A 378 -7.06 12.36 -23.51
N TRP A 379 -6.03 11.96 -22.77
CA TRP A 379 -6.05 11.85 -21.31
C TRP A 379 -5.25 12.96 -20.65
N LEU A 380 -5.91 13.75 -19.82
CA LEU A 380 -5.33 14.85 -19.06
C LEU A 380 -5.49 14.57 -17.56
N LEU A 381 -4.39 14.30 -16.84
CA LEU A 381 -4.40 14.00 -15.41
C LEU A 381 -3.68 15.08 -14.62
N ASP A 382 -4.30 15.58 -13.55
CA ASP A 382 -3.73 16.58 -12.65
C ASP A 382 -3.35 15.95 -11.30
N GLU A 383 -2.09 16.14 -10.86
CA GLU A 383 -1.56 15.72 -9.56
C GLU A 383 -1.69 14.22 -9.23
N PHE A 384 -1.71 13.38 -10.27
CA PHE A 384 -2.06 11.97 -10.14
C PHE A 384 -0.90 11.04 -9.75
N GLN A 385 0.36 11.44 -10.01
CA GLN A 385 1.52 10.53 -9.90
C GLN A 385 1.95 10.24 -8.45
N ASP A 386 1.58 11.09 -7.48
CA ASP A 386 2.17 11.05 -6.14
C ASP A 386 1.26 10.43 -5.06
N THR A 387 0.01 10.03 -5.39
CA THR A 387 -1.02 9.81 -4.34
C THR A 387 -1.65 8.41 -4.28
N SER A 388 -1.84 7.66 -5.38
CA SER A 388 -2.45 6.32 -5.27
C SER A 388 -2.03 5.31 -6.36
N THR A 389 -1.20 4.34 -5.98
CA THR A 389 -0.78 3.22 -6.85
C THR A 389 -1.94 2.36 -7.32
N VAL A 390 -3.00 2.24 -6.51
CA VAL A 390 -4.19 1.43 -6.85
C VAL A 390 -5.02 2.14 -7.92
N GLN A 391 -5.22 3.45 -7.79
CA GLN A 391 -5.91 4.23 -8.83
C GLN A 391 -5.11 4.26 -10.13
N TRP A 392 -3.77 4.41 -10.09
CA TRP A 392 -2.93 4.31 -11.29
C TRP A 392 -3.12 2.96 -11.99
N ARG A 393 -3.11 1.86 -11.23
CA ARG A 393 -3.31 0.51 -11.78
C ARG A 393 -4.67 0.35 -12.50
N ALA A 394 -5.70 1.08 -12.10
CA ALA A 394 -7.02 1.06 -12.74
C ALA A 394 -7.05 1.72 -14.13
N VAL A 395 -6.09 2.61 -14.44
CA VAL A 395 -6.04 3.33 -15.73
C VAL A 395 -4.76 3.08 -16.54
N ALA A 396 -3.76 2.43 -15.95
CA ALA A 396 -2.42 2.28 -16.53
C ALA A 396 -2.45 1.70 -17.96
N ASN A 397 -3.13 0.59 -18.20
CA ASN A 397 -3.18 -0.02 -19.53
C ASN A 397 -3.88 0.88 -20.57
N LEU A 398 -4.96 1.57 -20.19
CA LEU A 398 -5.65 2.53 -21.09
C LEU A 398 -4.71 3.66 -21.50
N ILE A 399 -3.90 4.14 -20.55
CA ILE A 399 -2.91 5.18 -20.80
C ILE A 399 -1.76 4.63 -21.65
N ASP A 400 -1.29 3.42 -21.37
CA ASP A 400 -0.21 2.78 -22.13
C ASP A 400 -0.61 2.60 -23.60
N GLU A 401 -1.85 2.21 -23.88
CA GLU A 401 -2.39 2.12 -25.25
C GLU A 401 -2.41 3.49 -25.95
N VAL A 402 -2.91 4.53 -25.27
CA VAL A 402 -2.89 5.92 -25.76
C VAL A 402 -1.47 6.41 -26.06
N VAL A 403 -0.48 6.01 -25.25
CA VAL A 403 0.92 6.42 -25.43
C VAL A 403 1.59 5.67 -26.58
N GLN A 404 1.17 4.44 -26.87
CA GLN A 404 1.72 3.60 -27.93
C GLN A 404 1.11 3.87 -29.31
N ASP A 405 0.10 4.74 -29.42
CA ASP A 405 -0.51 5.12 -30.70
C ASP A 405 0.53 5.64 -31.70
N PRO A 406 0.80 4.90 -32.80
CA PRO A 406 1.80 5.30 -33.80
C PRO A 406 1.31 6.46 -34.66
N GLY A 407 -0.01 6.72 -34.71
CA GLY A 407 -0.61 7.80 -35.49
C GLY A 407 -0.42 9.19 -34.86
N GLY A 408 -0.09 9.26 -33.57
CA GLY A 408 0.00 10.50 -32.81
C GLY A 408 -1.33 11.24 -32.65
N GLY A 409 -2.45 10.57 -32.98
CA GLY A 409 -3.80 11.09 -32.82
C GLY A 409 -4.28 10.99 -31.38
N ARG A 410 -3.66 10.11 -30.58
CA ARG A 410 -3.97 9.94 -29.16
C ARG A 410 -2.88 10.57 -28.30
N THR A 411 -3.25 11.16 -27.17
CA THR A 411 -2.26 11.83 -26.31
C THR A 411 -2.55 11.69 -24.83
N PHE A 412 -1.53 11.27 -24.08
CA PHE A 412 -1.51 11.35 -22.63
C PHE A 412 -0.73 12.57 -22.14
N PHE A 413 -1.30 13.29 -21.18
CA PHE A 413 -0.70 14.40 -20.47
C PHE A 413 -0.98 14.26 -18.97
N CYS A 414 0.06 14.33 -18.15
CA CYS A 414 -0.05 14.21 -16.70
C CYS A 414 0.89 15.20 -16.06
N VAL A 415 0.41 15.93 -15.05
CA VAL A 415 1.15 17.06 -14.44
C VAL A 415 1.40 16.87 -12.96
#